data_AF-A0A562KMU7-F1
#
_entry.id   AF-A0A562KMU7-F1
#
_cell.length_a   1.000
_cell.length_b   1.000
_cell.length_c   1.000
_cell.angle_alpha   90.00
_cell.angle_beta   90.00
_cell.angle_gamma   90.00
#
_symmetry.space_group_name_H-M   'P 1'
#
loop_
_entity.id
_entity.type
_entity.pdbx_description
1 polymer ?
#
loop_
_entity_poly.entity_id
_entity_poly.type
_entity_poly.pdbx_seq_one_letter_code
_entity_poly.pdbx_strand_id
1 'polypeptide(L)'
;MFRQWMMIPAALCGAAAMPAFAAPDAAPGQAFMFETGATLLAKCRNKAPEYALACTAYIVGAVDGIKKDVFLGRARPNCWPAQMKGEEVRRLVVTYLERYPDQRKAPASVLVSVALNERYSCEK
;
A
#
# COMPACT_ATOMS: atom_id res chain seq x y z
N MET A 1 -21.43 72.12 38.99
CA MET A 1 -20.37 73.01 39.54
C MET A 1 -19.03 72.33 39.30
N PHE A 2 -18.06 73.08 38.72
CA PHE A 2 -16.60 72.85 38.59
C PHE A 2 -16.09 71.62 37.79
N ARG A 3 -15.36 71.78 36.65
CA ARG A 3 -13.90 72.12 36.50
C ARG A 3 -13.01 71.10 37.28
N GLN A 4 -11.92 70.51 36.80
CA GLN A 4 -10.99 70.79 35.70
C GLN A 4 -9.91 69.68 35.68
N TRP A 5 -9.55 69.18 34.49
CA TRP A 5 -8.21 68.75 33.99
C TRP A 5 -7.23 67.97 34.88
N MET A 6 -6.71 66.86 34.36
CA MET A 6 -5.26 66.63 34.18
C MET A 6 -4.99 65.45 33.24
N MET A 7 -3.91 65.56 32.46
CA MET A 7 -3.53 64.71 31.33
C MET A 7 -2.61 63.52 31.72
N ILE A 8 -2.37 62.63 30.73
CA ILE A 8 -1.17 61.77 30.47
C ILE A 8 -1.17 60.38 31.16
N PRO A 9 -0.64 59.28 30.56
CA PRO A 9 -0.24 58.98 29.17
C PRO A 9 -0.96 57.77 28.55
N ALA A 10 -0.87 57.67 27.22
CA ALA A 10 -1.14 56.47 26.45
C ALA A 10 -0.30 55.28 26.94
N ALA A 11 -0.94 54.27 27.53
CA ALA A 11 -0.33 52.97 27.75
C ALA A 11 -0.33 52.21 26.43
N LEU A 12 0.89 51.90 25.93
CA LEU A 12 1.10 51.10 24.74
C LEU A 12 0.41 49.73 24.90
N CYS A 13 -0.60 49.46 24.06
CA CYS A 13 -1.04 48.11 23.77
C CYS A 13 0.11 47.40 23.04
N GLY A 14 0.94 46.67 23.80
CA GLY A 14 1.85 45.70 23.22
C GLY A 14 1.04 44.61 22.52
N ALA A 15 0.95 44.67 21.19
CA ALA A 15 0.50 43.55 20.38
C ALA A 15 1.55 42.44 20.54
N ALA A 16 1.27 41.46 21.40
CA ALA A 16 2.03 40.23 21.45
C ALA A 16 1.81 39.51 20.11
N ALA A 17 2.77 39.66 19.20
CA ALA A 17 2.82 38.89 17.97
C ALA A 17 2.95 37.41 18.35
N MET A 18 1.83 36.68 18.29
CA MET A 18 1.88 35.23 18.37
C MET A 18 2.68 34.73 17.15
N PRO A 19 3.77 33.98 17.34
CA PRO A 19 4.50 33.42 16.23
C PRO A 19 3.55 32.48 15.48
N ALA A 20 3.30 32.78 14.20
CA ALA A 20 2.57 31.89 13.31
C ALA A 20 3.36 30.59 13.22
N PHE A 21 2.84 29.52 13.83
CA PHE A 21 3.37 28.18 13.67
C PHE A 21 3.05 27.76 12.23
N ALA A 22 4.02 27.89 11.33
CA ALA A 22 3.89 27.38 9.98
C ALA A 22 3.62 25.87 10.09
N ALA A 23 2.48 25.42 9.56
CA ALA A 23 2.23 24.00 9.43
C ALA A 23 3.36 23.40 8.59
N PRO A 24 3.96 22.26 8.99
CA PRO A 24 4.95 21.61 8.14
C PRO A 24 4.30 21.33 6.79
N ASP A 25 4.97 21.73 5.71
CA ASP A 25 4.60 21.33 4.36
C ASP A 25 4.37 19.82 4.35
N ALA A 26 3.25 19.38 3.81
CA ALA A 26 2.98 17.96 3.63
C ALA A 26 4.17 17.36 2.89
N ALA A 27 4.89 16.43 3.55
CA ALA A 27 6.02 15.76 2.93
C ALA A 27 5.58 15.23 1.56
N PRO A 28 6.37 15.43 0.48
CA PRO A 28 6.03 14.88 -0.82
C PRO A 28 5.73 13.40 -0.64
N GLY A 29 4.55 12.96 -1.09
CA GLY A 29 4.07 11.61 -0.86
C GLY A 29 5.14 10.60 -1.25
N GLN A 30 5.57 9.76 -0.30
CA GLN A 30 6.57 8.73 -0.56
C GLN A 30 6.04 7.82 -1.66
N ALA A 31 6.67 7.90 -2.84
CA ALA A 31 6.45 6.94 -3.90
C ALA A 31 7.04 5.60 -3.45
N PHE A 32 6.20 4.73 -2.88
CA PHE A 32 6.61 3.38 -2.57
C PHE A 32 6.80 2.62 -3.88
N MET A 33 8.04 2.23 -4.17
CA MET A 33 8.37 1.36 -5.28
C MET A 33 7.96 -0.07 -4.92
N PHE A 34 6.70 -0.41 -5.19
CA PHE A 34 6.21 -1.77 -4.99
C PHE A 34 6.80 -2.72 -6.04
N GLU A 35 7.07 -3.96 -5.62
CA GLU A 35 7.36 -5.07 -6.53
C GLU A 35 6.29 -5.16 -7.63
N THR A 36 6.71 -5.29 -8.89
CA THR A 36 5.81 -5.40 -10.05
C THR A 36 5.70 -6.85 -10.51
N GLY A 37 4.70 -7.15 -11.33
CA GLY A 37 4.61 -8.47 -11.98
C GLY A 37 5.86 -8.83 -12.79
N ALA A 38 6.53 -7.85 -13.39
CA ALA A 38 7.75 -8.06 -14.16
C ALA A 38 8.93 -8.48 -13.27
N THR A 39 9.15 -7.76 -12.18
CA THR A 39 10.23 -8.06 -11.23
C THR A 39 9.94 -9.36 -10.46
N LEU A 40 8.66 -9.65 -10.15
CA LEU A 40 8.28 -10.92 -9.54
C LEU A 40 8.52 -12.10 -10.48
N LEU A 41 8.12 -11.99 -11.76
CA LEU A 41 8.37 -13.05 -12.73
C LEU A 41 9.86 -13.31 -12.93
N ALA A 42 10.69 -12.25 -12.99
CA ALA A 42 12.14 -12.36 -13.06
C ALA A 42 12.71 -13.11 -11.84
N LYS A 43 12.25 -12.75 -10.63
CA LYS A 43 12.60 -13.43 -9.37
C LYS A 43 12.23 -14.90 -9.42
N CYS A 44 11.03 -15.24 -9.88
CA CYS A 44 10.52 -16.62 -9.93
C CYS A 44 11.22 -17.52 -10.97
N ARG A 45 11.82 -16.92 -12.00
CA ARG A 45 12.57 -17.62 -13.07
C ARG A 45 14.07 -17.72 -12.80
N ASN A 46 14.57 -17.02 -11.79
CA ASN A 46 15.97 -17.12 -11.41
C ASN A 46 16.29 -18.56 -10.96
N LYS A 47 17.45 -19.06 -11.40
CA LYS A 47 17.89 -20.45 -11.15
C LYS A 47 18.52 -20.64 -9.77
N ALA A 48 18.90 -19.56 -9.10
CA ALA A 48 19.51 -19.64 -7.78
C ALA A 48 18.43 -19.98 -6.72
N PRO A 49 18.68 -20.96 -5.83
CA PRO A 49 17.66 -21.54 -4.94
C PRO A 49 17.04 -20.52 -3.97
N GLU A 50 17.81 -19.51 -3.54
CA GLU A 50 17.33 -18.42 -2.69
C GLU A 50 16.23 -17.59 -3.37
N TYR A 51 16.26 -17.46 -4.69
CA TYR A 51 15.22 -16.75 -5.44
C TYR A 51 13.95 -17.57 -5.60
N ALA A 52 14.05 -18.89 -5.69
CA ALA A 52 12.89 -19.77 -5.67
C ALA A 52 12.13 -19.62 -4.34
N LEU A 53 12.86 -19.66 -3.22
CA LEU A 53 12.28 -19.41 -1.89
C LEU A 53 11.69 -18.00 -1.78
N ALA A 54 12.42 -16.97 -2.22
CA ALA A 54 11.96 -15.58 -2.15
C ALA A 54 10.71 -15.32 -3.02
N CYS A 55 10.61 -15.95 -4.20
CA CYS A 55 9.42 -15.91 -5.04
C CYS A 55 8.22 -16.54 -4.32
N THR A 56 8.37 -17.76 -3.80
CA THR A 56 7.29 -18.44 -3.07
C THR A 56 6.87 -17.63 -1.83
N ALA A 57 7.83 -17.12 -1.05
CA ALA A 57 7.56 -16.32 0.13
C ALA A 57 6.81 -15.01 -0.18
N TYR A 58 7.19 -14.30 -1.25
CA TYR A 58 6.46 -13.10 -1.67
C TYR A 58 5.01 -13.42 -2.02
N ILE A 59 4.79 -14.47 -2.82
CA ILE A 59 3.45 -14.86 -3.28
C ILE A 59 2.57 -15.29 -2.10
N VAL A 60 3.09 -16.11 -1.19
CA VAL A 60 2.36 -16.53 0.02
C VAL A 60 2.06 -15.34 0.91
N GLY A 61 3.03 -14.44 1.15
CA GLY A 61 2.81 -13.23 1.94
C GLY A 61 1.74 -12.30 1.33
N ALA A 62 1.67 -12.19 0.00
CA ALA A 62 0.61 -11.46 -0.67
C ALA A 62 -0.77 -12.12 -0.46
N VAL A 63 -0.85 -13.45 -0.53
CA VAL A 63 -2.08 -14.20 -0.25
C VAL A 63 -2.53 -13.98 1.19
N ASP A 64 -1.63 -14.04 2.16
CA ASP A 64 -1.95 -13.81 3.57
C ASP A 64 -2.43 -12.38 3.82
N GLY A 65 -1.79 -11.39 3.20
CA GLY A 65 -2.24 -10.00 3.25
C GLY A 65 -3.67 -9.83 2.74
N ILE A 66 -4.00 -10.47 1.62
CA ILE A 66 -5.35 -10.43 1.03
C ILE A 66 -6.35 -11.18 1.91
N LYS A 67 -6.03 -12.38 2.41
CA LYS A 67 -6.91 -13.13 3.33
C LYS A 67 -7.15 -12.36 4.62
N LYS A 68 -6.14 -11.67 5.15
CA LYS A 68 -6.27 -10.78 6.31
C LYS A 68 -7.23 -9.63 6.01
N ASP A 69 -7.15 -8.98 4.84
CA ASP A 69 -8.09 -7.92 4.48
C ASP A 69 -9.52 -8.44 4.30
N VAL A 70 -9.70 -9.66 3.78
CA VAL A 70 -11.02 -10.33 3.73
C VAL A 70 -11.55 -10.61 5.14
N PHE A 71 -10.72 -11.19 6.02
CA PHE A 71 -11.08 -11.47 7.41
C PHE A 71 -11.50 -10.21 8.19
N LEU A 72 -10.82 -9.08 7.93
CA LEU A 72 -11.12 -7.79 8.55
C LEU A 72 -12.31 -7.06 7.91
N GLY A 73 -12.98 -7.65 6.90
CA GLY A 73 -14.08 -7.00 6.17
C GLY A 73 -13.64 -5.80 5.32
N ARG A 74 -12.35 -5.68 5.01
CA ARG A 74 -11.74 -4.60 4.22
C ARG A 74 -11.63 -4.92 2.72
N ALA A 75 -11.87 -6.17 2.35
CA ALA A 75 -11.91 -6.64 0.96
C ALA A 75 -13.14 -7.56 0.74
N ARG A 76 -13.53 -7.73 -0.53
CA ARG A 76 -14.61 -8.65 -0.91
C ARG A 76 -14.21 -10.10 -0.59
N PRO A 77 -15.15 -10.97 -0.17
CA PRO A 77 -14.88 -12.40 -0.04
C PRO A 77 -14.29 -12.98 -1.32
N ASN A 78 -13.32 -13.87 -1.16
CA ASN A 78 -12.76 -14.67 -2.24
C ASN A 78 -13.15 -16.15 -2.03
N CYS A 79 -13.03 -16.94 -3.09
CA CYS A 79 -13.39 -18.36 -3.10
C CYS A 79 -12.15 -19.23 -3.14
N TRP A 80 -11.05 -18.71 -2.61
CA TRP A 80 -9.79 -19.42 -2.55
C TRP A 80 -9.89 -20.52 -1.49
N PRO A 81 -9.30 -21.70 -1.72
CA PRO A 81 -9.26 -22.76 -0.73
C PRO A 81 -8.72 -22.29 0.63
N ALA A 82 -9.23 -22.89 1.72
CA ALA A 82 -8.76 -22.59 3.08
C ALA A 82 -7.26 -22.85 3.21
N GLN A 83 -6.77 -23.95 2.62
CA GLN A 83 -5.37 -24.35 2.55
C GLN A 83 -4.94 -24.51 1.10
N MET A 84 -3.77 -23.95 0.75
CA MET A 84 -3.17 -24.08 -0.57
C MET A 84 -1.68 -24.41 -0.41
N LYS A 85 -1.12 -25.21 -1.32
CA LYS A 85 0.32 -25.48 -1.32
C LYS A 85 1.04 -24.28 -1.93
N GLY A 86 2.03 -23.71 -1.24
CA GLY A 86 2.76 -22.52 -1.71
C GLY A 86 3.33 -22.67 -3.13
N GLU A 87 3.89 -23.84 -3.46
CA GLU A 87 4.40 -24.12 -4.81
C GLU A 87 3.30 -24.19 -5.88
N GLU A 88 2.08 -24.57 -5.53
CA GLU A 88 0.95 -24.55 -6.46
C GLU A 88 0.51 -23.11 -6.75
N VAL A 89 0.38 -22.29 -5.71
CA VAL A 89 0.07 -20.86 -5.84
C VAL A 89 1.14 -20.16 -6.68
N ARG A 90 2.42 -20.46 -6.42
CA ARG A 90 3.54 -19.96 -7.22
C ARG A 90 3.38 -20.31 -8.70
N ARG A 91 3.10 -21.57 -9.04
CA ARG A 91 2.90 -21.99 -10.43
C ARG A 91 1.75 -21.22 -11.09
N LEU A 92 0.60 -21.09 -10.43
CA LEU A 92 -0.55 -20.35 -10.97
C LEU A 92 -0.21 -18.90 -11.29
N VAL A 93 0.45 -18.21 -10.35
CA VAL A 93 0.86 -16.81 -10.53
C VAL A 93 1.89 -16.67 -11.64
N VAL A 94 2.90 -17.55 -11.69
CA VAL A 94 3.91 -17.52 -12.78
C VAL A 94 3.23 -17.74 -14.14
N THR A 95 2.35 -18.73 -14.27
CA THR A 95 1.60 -18.98 -15.51
C THR A 95 0.77 -17.77 -15.93
N TYR A 96 0.10 -17.10 -14.99
CA TYR A 96 -0.66 -15.88 -15.26
C TYR A 96 0.24 -14.76 -15.77
N LEU A 97 1.35 -14.49 -15.06
CA LEU A 97 2.30 -13.46 -15.46
C LEU A 97 2.86 -13.76 -16.85
N GLU A 98 3.20 -15.01 -17.15
CA GLU A 98 3.67 -15.44 -18.46
C GLU A 98 2.64 -15.18 -19.57
N ARG A 99 1.37 -15.46 -19.32
CA ARG A 99 0.27 -15.30 -20.27
C ARG A 99 -0.05 -13.84 -20.59
N TYR A 100 0.04 -12.93 -19.61
CA TYR A 100 -0.39 -11.53 -19.76
C TYR A 100 0.78 -10.54 -19.58
N PRO A 101 1.68 -10.42 -20.58
CA PRO A 101 2.86 -9.55 -20.48
C PRO A 101 2.52 -8.07 -20.26
N ASP A 102 1.45 -7.58 -20.87
CA ASP A 102 1.07 -6.16 -20.79
C ASP A 102 0.65 -5.71 -19.39
N GLN A 103 0.20 -6.66 -18.55
CA GLN A 103 -0.24 -6.38 -17.18
C GLN A 103 0.90 -6.36 -16.16
N ARG A 104 2.10 -6.85 -16.52
CA ARG A 104 3.24 -7.03 -15.58
C ARG A 104 3.77 -5.74 -14.96
N LYS A 105 3.38 -4.57 -15.47
CA LYS A 105 3.73 -3.27 -14.88
C LYS A 105 2.95 -2.96 -13.60
N ALA A 106 1.83 -3.65 -13.36
CA ALA A 106 1.04 -3.49 -12.15
C ALA A 106 1.76 -4.07 -10.90
N PRO A 107 1.36 -3.65 -9.68
CA PRO A 107 1.88 -4.23 -8.45
C PRO A 107 1.67 -5.74 -8.41
N ALA A 108 2.72 -6.47 -8.03
CA ALA A 108 2.70 -7.93 -8.03
C ALA A 108 1.63 -8.51 -7.10
N SER A 109 1.38 -7.89 -5.93
CA SER A 109 0.31 -8.31 -5.02
C SER A 109 -1.09 -8.27 -5.65
N VAL A 110 -1.36 -7.27 -6.48
CA VAL A 110 -2.62 -7.18 -7.25
C VAL A 110 -2.69 -8.32 -8.25
N LEU A 111 -1.62 -8.57 -9.00
CA LEU A 111 -1.58 -9.63 -10.01
C LEU A 111 -1.66 -11.03 -9.39
N VAL A 112 -1.15 -11.24 -8.16
CA VAL A 112 -1.38 -12.46 -7.38
C VAL A 112 -2.88 -12.66 -7.13
N SER A 113 -3.59 -11.61 -6.72
CA SER A 113 -5.05 -11.68 -6.54
C SER A 113 -5.78 -12.04 -7.83
N VAL A 114 -5.44 -11.37 -8.94
CA VAL A 114 -6.09 -11.61 -10.24
C VAL A 114 -5.82 -13.02 -10.74
N ALA A 115 -4.58 -13.51 -10.65
CA ALA A 115 -4.22 -14.87 -11.04
C ALA A 115 -5.01 -15.93 -10.26
N LEU A 116 -5.17 -15.72 -8.95
CA LEU A 116 -5.95 -16.64 -8.11
C LEU A 116 -7.46 -16.53 -8.37
N ASN A 117 -7.98 -15.34 -8.65
CA ASN A 117 -9.39 -15.18 -9.02
C ASN A 117 -9.71 -15.74 -10.41
N GLU A 118 -8.75 -15.78 -11.34
CA GLU A 118 -8.92 -16.49 -12.62
C GLU A 118 -9.07 -18.01 -12.38
N ARG A 119 -8.29 -18.57 -11.44
CA ARG A 119 -8.32 -20.01 -11.14
C ARG A 119 -9.48 -20.42 -10.23
N TYR A 120 -9.77 -19.60 -9.22
CA TYR A 120 -10.75 -19.82 -8.16
C TYR A 120 -11.82 -18.72 -8.22
N SER A 121 -12.45 -18.61 -9.38
CA SER A 121 -13.53 -17.66 -9.57
C SER A 121 -14.67 -17.99 -8.61
N CYS A 122 -15.21 -16.96 -7.97
CA CYS A 122 -16.44 -17.04 -7.18
C CYS A 122 -17.68 -17.15 -8.07
N GLU A 123 -17.59 -17.76 -9.25
CA GLU A 123 -18.72 -17.83 -10.18
C GLU A 123 -20.01 -18.26 -9.46
N LYS A 124 -21.15 -17.65 -9.78
CA LYS A 124 -21.46 -16.31 -10.31
C LYS A 124 -22.95 -16.12 -10.06
#